data_AF-A0AAW1Z1F5-F1
#
_entry.id   AF-A0AAW1Z1F5-F1
#
_cell.length_a   1.000
_cell.length_b   1.000
_cell.length_c   1.000
_cell.angle_alpha   90.00
_cell.angle_beta   90.00
_cell.angle_gamma   90.00
#
_symmetry.space_group_name_H-M   'P 1'
#
loop_
_entity.id
_entity.type
_entity.pdbx_description
1 polymer ?
#
loop_
_entity_poly.entity_id
_entity_poly.type
_entity_poly.pdbx_seq_one_letter_code
_entity_poly.pdbx_strand_id
1 'polypeptide(L)'
;MTHNLSYSAVAARGAPASSDTQPRSDLMKLKKSLRDLMTQYPEGITLSKARRFCPLLLDPELLKGHASVRQLLASMPDVVTLWGLGVQTLLLPADTNWNRRSLVG
;
A
#
# COMPACT_ATOMS: atom_id res chain seq x y z
N MET A 1 15.00 46.55 -25.69
CA MET A 1 14.33 45.41 -25.03
C MET A 1 15.21 44.18 -25.19
N THR A 2 15.46 43.48 -24.07
CA THR A 2 15.92 42.08 -23.96
C THR A 2 15.11 41.18 -24.90
N HIS A 3 15.56 40.03 -25.44
CA HIS A 3 16.04 38.84 -24.71
C HIS A 3 17.09 38.05 -25.50
N ASN A 4 18.10 37.68 -24.73
CA ASN A 4 19.11 36.66 -24.96
C ASN A 4 18.46 35.27 -24.72
N LEU A 5 18.75 34.26 -25.55
CA LEU A 5 19.20 32.93 -25.12
C LEU A 5 19.31 31.99 -26.33
N SER A 6 20.56 31.82 -26.77
CA SER A 6 21.03 30.63 -27.47
C SER A 6 21.01 29.44 -26.51
N TYR A 7 20.49 28.29 -26.93
CA TYR A 7 20.89 27.00 -26.38
C TYR A 7 21.07 25.99 -27.49
N SER A 8 22.33 25.75 -27.80
CA SER A 8 22.83 24.67 -28.64
C SER A 8 22.55 23.30 -28.02
N ALA A 9 22.37 22.35 -28.93
CA ALA A 9 22.49 20.90 -28.81
C ALA A 9 23.35 20.37 -27.66
N VAL A 10 22.95 19.23 -27.07
CA VAL A 10 23.65 17.92 -27.17
C VAL A 10 22.94 16.83 -26.37
N ALA A 11 23.01 15.59 -26.91
CA ALA A 11 23.08 14.31 -26.18
C ALA A 11 21.80 13.84 -25.44
N ALA A 12 21.44 12.57 -25.34
CA ALA A 12 21.98 11.31 -25.81
C ALA A 12 20.87 10.25 -25.64
N ARG A 13 21.05 9.12 -26.32
CA ARG A 13 20.35 7.84 -26.11
C ARG A 13 19.94 7.60 -24.65
N GLY A 14 18.66 7.33 -24.45
CA GLY A 14 18.12 6.69 -23.25
C GLY A 14 16.68 6.27 -23.53
N ALA A 15 16.43 4.97 -23.51
CA ALA A 15 15.13 4.36 -23.78
C ALA A 15 13.98 5.01 -23.01
N PRO A 16 12.72 4.99 -23.51
CA PRO A 16 11.59 5.27 -22.65
C PRO A 16 11.62 4.25 -21.51
N ALA A 17 11.78 4.75 -20.28
CA ALA A 17 11.66 3.94 -19.09
C ALA A 17 10.31 3.22 -19.15
N SER A 18 10.37 1.89 -19.20
CA SER A 18 9.20 1.01 -19.12
C SER A 18 8.58 1.16 -17.73
N SER A 19 7.77 2.19 -17.54
CA SER A 19 7.06 2.52 -16.30
C SER A 19 5.92 1.53 -15.98
N ASP A 20 5.68 0.52 -16.82
CA ASP A 20 4.59 -0.44 -16.64
C ASP A 20 4.91 -1.55 -15.62
N THR A 21 6.19 -1.80 -15.33
CA THR A 21 6.60 -2.95 -14.49
C THR A 21 6.76 -2.59 -13.01
N GLN A 22 7.01 -1.32 -12.70
CA GLN A 22 7.24 -0.82 -11.34
C GLN A 22 6.05 -1.00 -10.37
N PRO A 23 4.81 -0.63 -10.73
CA PRO A 23 3.70 -0.63 -9.76
C PRO A 23 3.33 -2.05 -9.30
N ARG A 24 3.51 -3.05 -10.17
CA ARG A 24 3.28 -4.45 -9.82
C ARG A 24 4.32 -4.98 -8.83
N SER A 25 5.58 -4.61 -9.00
CA SER A 25 6.66 -4.96 -8.06
C SER A 25 6.38 -4.37 -6.68
N ASP A 26 5.97 -3.10 -6.61
CA ASP A 26 5.81 -2.41 -5.33
C ASP A 26 4.55 -2.87 -4.59
N LEU A 27 3.49 -3.27 -5.31
CA LEU A 27 2.35 -3.95 -4.72
C LEU A 27 2.72 -5.31 -4.12
N MET A 28 3.57 -6.09 -4.80
CA MET A 28 4.05 -7.38 -4.26
C MET A 28 4.92 -7.18 -3.02
N LYS A 29 5.78 -6.16 -3.01
CA LYS A 29 6.55 -5.76 -1.82
C LYS A 29 5.63 -5.36 -0.67
N LEU A 30 4.62 -4.54 -0.94
CA LEU A 30 3.64 -4.13 0.06
C LEU A 30 2.92 -5.36 0.66
N LYS A 31 2.41 -6.25 -0.19
CA LYS A 31 1.75 -7.49 0.27
C LYS A 31 2.68 -8.33 1.14
N LYS A 32 3.94 -8.48 0.75
CA LYS A 32 4.94 -9.21 1.55
C LYS A 32 5.15 -8.55 2.91
N SER A 33 5.43 -7.24 2.94
CA SER A 33 5.62 -6.48 4.19
C SER A 33 4.41 -6.57 5.12
N LEU A 34 3.19 -6.54 4.56
CA LEU A 34 1.97 -6.73 5.35
C LEU A 34 1.88 -8.14 5.95
N ARG A 35 2.21 -9.21 5.20
CA ARG A 35 2.25 -10.58 5.75
C ARG A 35 3.27 -10.71 6.87
N ASP A 36 4.48 -10.18 6.65
CA ASP A 36 5.54 -10.19 7.65
C ASP A 36 5.12 -9.43 8.92
N LEU A 37 4.37 -8.33 8.75
CA LEU A 37 3.81 -7.55 9.85
C LEU A 37 2.67 -8.29 10.56
N MET A 38 1.77 -8.94 9.85
CA MET A 38 0.69 -9.74 10.44
C MET A 38 1.22 -10.98 11.18
N THR A 39 2.36 -11.52 10.74
CA THR A 39 3.06 -12.62 11.46
C THR A 39 3.62 -12.16 12.80
N GLN A 40 4.09 -10.91 12.87
CA GLN A 40 4.59 -10.31 14.11
C GLN A 40 3.47 -9.86 15.06
N TYR A 41 2.28 -9.59 14.54
CA TYR A 41 1.12 -9.11 15.29
C TYR A 41 -0.13 -9.95 14.99
N PRO A 42 -0.22 -11.18 15.55
CA PRO A 42 -1.33 -12.09 15.27
C PRO A 42 -2.68 -11.56 15.78
N GLU A 43 -2.68 -10.74 16.84
CA GLU A 43 -3.87 -10.02 17.33
C GLU A 43 -4.29 -8.83 16.45
N GLY A 44 -3.47 -8.47 15.47
CA GLY A 44 -3.66 -7.33 14.59
C GLY A 44 -3.14 -6.01 15.16
N ILE A 45 -3.16 -4.99 14.31
CA ILE A 45 -2.65 -3.65 14.62
C ILE A 45 -3.55 -2.56 14.06
N THR A 46 -3.51 -1.39 14.66
CA THR A 46 -4.25 -0.23 14.11
C THR A 46 -3.63 0.24 12.80
N LEU A 47 -4.46 0.75 11.89
CA LEU A 47 -4.04 1.29 10.60
C LEU A 47 -2.97 2.39 10.75
N SER A 48 -3.09 3.22 11.79
CA SER A 48 -2.10 4.25 12.11
C SER A 48 -0.72 3.64 12.43
N LYS A 49 -0.68 2.52 13.14
CA LYS A 49 0.57 1.81 13.46
C LYS A 49 1.11 1.08 12.23
N ALA A 50 0.23 0.46 11.44
CA ALA A 50 0.62 -0.19 10.17
C ALA A 50 1.33 0.78 9.21
N ARG A 51 0.83 2.01 9.08
CA ARG A 51 1.46 3.07 8.27
C ARG A 51 2.88 3.43 8.72
N ARG A 52 3.18 3.30 10.02
CA ARG A 52 4.53 3.55 10.57
C ARG A 52 5.50 2.42 10.22
N PHE A 53 5.04 1.18 10.20
CA PHE A 53 5.87 0.02 9.86
C PHE A 53 5.98 -0.23 8.35
N CYS A 54 4.96 0.16 7.59
CA CYS A 54 4.90 -0.02 6.14
C CYS A 54 4.64 1.34 5.47
N PRO A 55 5.68 2.17 5.29
CA PRO A 55 5.54 3.47 4.63
C PRO A 55 5.07 3.35 3.16
N LEU A 56 5.24 2.19 2.53
CA LEU A 56 4.64 1.86 1.22
C LEU A 56 3.12 2.03 1.19
N LEU A 57 2.43 1.94 2.33
CA LEU A 57 0.98 2.23 2.41
C LEU A 57 0.63 3.69 2.09
N LEU A 58 1.61 4.58 2.13
CA LEU A 58 1.47 6.01 1.84
C LEU A 58 2.08 6.38 0.50
N ASP A 59 2.56 5.39 -0.27
CA ASP A 59 3.13 5.62 -1.59
C ASP A 59 2.02 6.13 -2.54
N PRO A 60 2.14 7.35 -3.10
CA PRO A 60 1.14 7.91 -3.99
C PRO A 60 0.91 7.06 -5.25
N GLU A 61 1.91 6.32 -5.73
CA GLU A 61 1.77 5.44 -6.89
C GLU A 61 0.92 4.21 -6.57
N LEU A 62 1.05 3.64 -5.35
CA LEU A 62 0.20 2.52 -4.91
C LEU A 62 -1.22 2.96 -4.55
N LEU A 63 -1.42 4.25 -4.25
CA LEU A 63 -2.73 4.83 -3.99
C LEU A 63 -3.45 5.28 -5.27
N LYS A 64 -2.80 5.29 -6.44
CA LYS A 64 -3.48 5.56 -7.71
C LYS A 64 -4.62 4.57 -7.92
N GLY A 65 -5.84 5.08 -8.04
CA GLY A 65 -7.06 4.26 -8.18
C GLY A 65 -7.73 3.86 -6.86
N HIS A 66 -7.19 4.28 -5.71
CA HIS A 66 -7.79 4.08 -4.40
C HIS A 66 -8.04 5.42 -3.70
N ALA A 67 -9.25 5.65 -3.19
CA ALA A 67 -9.58 6.90 -2.48
C ALA A 67 -8.87 7.02 -1.13
N SER A 68 -8.35 5.92 -0.58
CA SER A 68 -7.59 5.91 0.67
C SER A 68 -6.79 4.61 0.84
N VAL A 69 -5.84 4.63 1.79
CA VAL A 69 -5.13 3.43 2.27
C VAL A 69 -6.10 2.34 2.72
N ARG A 70 -7.24 2.71 3.33
CA ARG A 70 -8.26 1.75 3.75
C ARG A 70 -8.85 1.02 2.54
N GLN A 71 -9.11 1.73 1.45
CA GLN A 71 -9.62 1.13 0.22
C GLN A 71 -8.57 0.26 -0.49
N LEU A 72 -7.30 0.68 -0.48
CA LEU A 72 -6.19 -0.14 -0.97
C LEU A 72 -6.08 -1.46 -0.18
N LEU A 73 -6.11 -1.40 1.15
CA LEU A 73 -6.05 -2.61 1.98
C LEU A 73 -7.29 -3.50 1.80
N ALA A 74 -8.46 -2.89 1.59
CA ALA A 74 -9.70 -3.62 1.32
C ALA A 74 -9.66 -4.40 -0.01
N SER A 75 -8.80 -4.01 -0.97
CA SER A 75 -8.64 -4.73 -2.24
C SER A 75 -7.75 -5.98 -2.13
N MET A 76 -7.13 -6.23 -0.97
CA MET A 76 -6.24 -7.37 -0.72
C MET A 76 -6.64 -8.19 0.52
N PRO A 77 -7.85 -8.78 0.53
CA PRO A 77 -8.33 -9.62 1.64
C PRO A 77 -7.51 -10.90 1.80
N ASP A 78 -6.70 -11.28 0.80
CA ASP A 78 -5.74 -12.38 0.86
C ASP A 78 -4.56 -12.12 1.80
N VAL A 79 -4.36 -10.87 2.24
CA VAL A 79 -3.23 -10.48 3.09
C VAL A 79 -3.68 -9.92 4.42
N VAL A 80 -4.68 -9.05 4.41
CA VAL A 80 -5.22 -8.43 5.63
C VAL A 80 -6.73 -8.35 5.59
N THR A 81 -7.34 -8.48 6.75
CA THR A 81 -8.74 -8.16 6.99
C THR A 81 -8.84 -6.82 7.71
N LEU A 82 -9.75 -5.97 7.27
CA LEU A 82 -10.03 -4.70 7.95
C LEU A 82 -11.23 -4.85 8.88
N TRP A 83 -11.06 -4.42 10.12
CA TRP A 83 -12.13 -4.37 11.11
C TRP A 83 -12.30 -2.96 11.67
N GLY A 84 -13.55 -2.51 11.79
CA GLY A 84 -13.87 -1.22 12.40
C GLY A 84 -13.92 -1.34 13.91
N LEU A 85 -13.12 -0.54 14.61
CA LEU A 85 -13.12 -0.44 16.07
C LEU A 85 -13.40 1.03 16.45
N GLY A 86 -14.68 1.39 16.48
CA GLY A 86 -15.11 2.79 16.64
C GLY A 86 -14.61 3.66 15.49
N VAL A 87 -13.84 4.70 15.81
CA VAL A 87 -13.22 5.61 14.82
C VAL A 87 -11.92 5.07 14.22
N GLN A 88 -11.37 3.98 14.79
CA GLN A 88 -10.13 3.38 14.31
C GLN A 88 -10.40 2.19 13.40
N THR A 89 -9.46 1.91 12.50
CA THR A 89 -9.45 0.69 11.70
C THR A 89 -8.35 -0.22 12.22
N LEU A 90 -8.71 -1.45 12.57
CA LEU A 90 -7.80 -2.53 12.90
C LEU A 90 -7.51 -3.36 11.65
N LEU A 91 -6.24 -3.68 11.42
CA LEU A 91 -5.78 -4.65 10.44
C LEU A 91 -5.56 -5.96 11.17
N LEU A 92 -6.20 -7.01 10.69
CA LEU A 92 -6.06 -8.39 11.15
C LEU A 92 -5.40 -9.23 10.06
N PRO A 93 -4.72 -10.33 10.42
CA PRO A 93 -4.32 -11.35 9.45
C PRO A 93 -5.50 -11.86 8.59
N ALA A 94 -5.24 -12.25 7.34
CA ALA A 94 -6.27 -12.76 6.42
C ALA A 94 -7.02 -13.99 6.97
N ASP A 95 -6.33 -14.84 7.75
CA ASP A 95 -6.89 -16.06 8.34
C ASP A 95 -7.55 -15.85 9.71
N THR A 96 -7.67 -14.60 10.18
CA THR A 96 -8.36 -14.30 11.43
C THR A 96 -9.86 -14.50 11.22
N ASN A 97 -10.29 -15.76 11.31
CA ASN A 97 -11.67 -16.18 11.26
C ASN A 97 -12.38 -15.80 12.58
N TRP A 98 -12.53 -14.50 12.82
CA TRP A 98 -13.32 -14.00 13.94
C TRP A 98 -14.83 -14.27 13.72
N ASN A 99 -15.25 -14.45 12.46
CA ASN A 99 -16.66 -14.58 12.09
C ASN A 99 -17.25 -16.00 12.18
N ARG A 100 -16.61 -16.96 12.88
CA ARG A 100 -17.20 -18.29 13.09
C ARG A 100 -17.44 -18.69 14.55
N ARG A 101 -17.16 -17.82 15.53
CA ARG A 101 -17.30 -18.17 16.96
C ARG A 101 -18.33 -17.36 17.76
N SER A 102 -19.07 -16.45 17.13
CA SER A 102 -20.05 -15.58 17.83
C SER A 102 -21.51 -15.77 17.40
N LEU A 103 -21.85 -16.88 16.72
CA LEU A 103 -23.25 -17.25 16.38
C LEU A 103 -23.66 -18.67 16.85
N VAL A 104 -22.88 -19.27 17.74
CA VAL A 104 -23.26 -20.48 18.48
C VAL A 104 -22.91 -20.26 19.95
N GLY A 105 -23.82 -19.58 20.65
CA GLY A 105 -23.84 -19.38 22.09
C GLY A 105 -25.27 -19.15 22.51
#